data_AF-A0A8D4IXE8-F1
#
_entry.id   AF-A0A8D4IXE8-F1
#
_cell.length_a   1.000
_cell.length_b   1.000
_cell.length_c   1.000
_cell.angle_alpha   90.00
_cell.angle_beta   90.00
_cell.angle_gamma   90.00
#
_symmetry.space_group_name_H-M   'P 1'
#
loop_
_entity.id
_entity.type
_entity.pdbx_description
1 polymer ?
#
loop_
_entity_poly.entity_id
_entity_poly.type
_entity_poly.pdbx_seq_one_letter_code
_entity_poly.pdbx_strand_id
1 'polypeptide(L)'
;MNKIYLALYKGKPSSKIERIKDGLIRFFTKGIYSHCELVVERVEYLNGYHYEREIIYDCYSSSPRDGGVRKKQININKDKWDLIQLDNITEEQIKSYFEKTKGKKYDIFGALGVVFGLRERKSRFFCSEWCFNVIFNSNHGWRFSPNHLAAIFNKNKGECMK
;
A
#
# COMPACT_ATOMS: atom_id res chain seq x y z
N MET A 1 -12.73 -16.28 4.73
CA MET A 1 -12.18 -15.19 3.90
C MET A 1 -10.96 -14.63 4.60
N ASN A 2 -9.89 -14.38 3.85
CA ASN A 2 -8.66 -13.78 4.38
C ASN A 2 -8.92 -12.33 4.76
N LYS A 3 -8.32 -11.85 5.84
CA LYS A 3 -8.43 -10.45 6.24
C LYS A 3 -7.56 -9.60 5.33
N ILE A 4 -8.06 -8.41 5.01
CA ILE A 4 -7.39 -7.49 4.12
C ILE A 4 -7.16 -6.17 4.82
N TYR A 5 -5.96 -5.63 4.66
CA TYR A 5 -5.55 -4.39 5.29
C TYR A 5 -4.92 -3.44 4.28
N LEU A 6 -5.12 -2.14 4.49
CA LEU A 6 -4.25 -1.11 3.99
C LEU A 6 -3.11 -0.92 5.00
N ALA A 7 -1.90 -1.31 4.61
CA ALA A 7 -0.69 -1.08 5.38
C ALA A 7 -0.07 0.26 4.99
N LEU A 8 0.21 1.11 5.98
CA LEU A 8 0.79 2.44 5.81
C LEU A 8 2.16 2.50 6.51
N TYR A 9 3.22 2.76 5.75
CA TYR A 9 4.58 2.80 6.26
C TYR A 9 4.93 4.17 6.83
N LYS A 10 5.38 4.23 8.09
CA LYS A 10 5.73 5.46 8.83
C LYS A 10 7.09 6.08 8.45
N GLY A 11 7.86 5.46 7.56
CA GLY A 11 9.13 6.02 7.10
C GLY A 11 10.17 6.18 8.21
N LYS A 12 10.51 5.10 8.92
CA LYS A 12 11.72 5.01 9.79
C LYS A 12 12.81 4.21 9.04
N PRO A 13 13.61 4.84 8.17
CA PRO A 13 14.49 4.11 7.25
C PRO A 13 15.84 3.86 7.91
N SER A 14 16.39 2.67 7.71
CA SER A 14 17.73 2.29 8.15
C SER A 14 18.85 2.86 7.26
N SER A 15 18.54 3.38 6.07
CA SER A 15 19.52 3.84 5.06
C SER A 15 19.33 5.30 4.61
N LYS A 16 20.44 6.03 4.39
CA LYS A 16 20.44 7.47 4.03
C LYS A 16 19.69 7.83 2.74
N ILE A 17 19.73 6.97 1.71
CA ILE A 17 19.05 7.22 0.42
C ILE A 17 17.52 7.08 0.56
N GLU A 18 17.08 6.13 1.39
CA GLU A 18 15.66 5.94 1.69
C GLU A 18 15.11 7.11 2.52
N ARG A 19 15.92 7.69 3.41
CA ARG A 19 15.57 8.92 4.15
C ARG A 19 15.33 10.14 3.25
N ILE A 20 16.06 10.27 2.14
CA ILE A 20 15.88 11.41 1.23
C ILE A 20 14.59 11.25 0.43
N LYS A 21 14.28 10.04 -0.06
CA LYS A 21 13.03 9.76 -0.79
C LYS A 21 11.80 9.84 0.12
N ASP A 22 11.89 9.25 1.31
CA ASP A 22 10.84 9.36 2.34
C ASP A 22 10.70 10.81 2.82
N GLY A 23 11.80 11.53 2.99
CA GLY A 23 11.83 12.94 3.36
C GLY A 23 11.15 13.83 2.32
N LEU A 24 11.40 13.60 1.03
CA LEU A 24 10.70 14.31 -0.05
C LEU A 24 9.21 14.03 -0.02
N ILE A 25 8.80 12.76 0.05
CA ILE A 25 7.37 12.40 0.07
C ILE A 25 6.69 13.00 1.30
N ARG A 26 7.31 12.95 2.49
CA ARG A 26 6.74 13.54 3.72
C ARG A 26 6.69 15.07 3.67
N PHE A 27 7.74 15.71 3.16
CA PHE A 27 7.79 17.16 2.98
C PHE A 27 6.68 17.63 2.04
N PHE A 28 6.47 16.91 0.96
CA PHE A 28 5.48 17.28 -0.06
C PHE A 28 4.05 16.84 0.28
N THR A 29 3.85 15.74 1.02
CA THR A 29 2.50 15.25 1.42
C THR A 29 2.08 15.69 2.83
N LYS A 30 2.92 16.47 3.52
CA LYS A 30 2.71 17.00 4.88
C LYS A 30 2.28 15.95 5.91
N GLY A 31 2.62 14.68 5.70
CA GLY A 31 2.14 13.57 6.53
C GLY A 31 3.23 12.60 6.96
N ILE A 32 2.87 11.68 7.85
CA ILE A 32 3.80 10.74 8.49
C ILE A 32 4.08 9.49 7.64
N TYR A 33 3.24 9.20 6.64
CA TYR A 33 3.36 8.01 5.82
C TYR A 33 4.10 8.29 4.51
N SER A 34 5.03 7.41 4.14
CA SER A 34 5.80 7.51 2.89
C SER A 34 5.45 6.43 1.86
N HIS A 35 4.83 5.33 2.28
CA HIS A 35 4.44 4.22 1.42
C HIS A 35 3.15 3.57 1.91
N CYS A 36 2.43 2.88 1.01
CA CYS A 36 1.30 2.06 1.39
C CYS A 36 1.20 0.81 0.51
N GLU A 37 0.67 -0.26 1.09
CA GLU A 37 0.47 -1.56 0.44
C GLU A 37 -0.90 -2.16 0.81
N LEU A 38 -1.51 -2.90 -0.11
CA LEU A 38 -2.65 -3.75 0.20
C LEU A 38 -2.15 -5.11 0.66
N VAL A 39 -2.64 -5.55 1.80
CA VAL A 39 -2.13 -6.73 2.50
C VAL A 39 -3.23 -7.75 2.63
N VAL A 40 -2.94 -8.97 2.19
CA VAL A 40 -3.78 -10.13 2.43
C VAL A 40 -3.13 -10.98 3.52
N GLU A 41 -3.82 -11.13 4.65
CA GLU A 41 -3.41 -11.98 5.77
C GLU A 41 -3.78 -13.43 5.47
N ARG A 42 -2.79 -14.31 5.45
CA ARG A 42 -2.96 -15.75 5.27
C ARG A 42 -2.41 -16.49 6.48
N VAL A 43 -3.10 -17.55 6.87
CA VAL A 43 -2.62 -18.46 7.91
C VAL A 43 -2.06 -19.70 7.21
N GLU A 44 -0.77 -19.95 7.37
CA GLU A 44 -0.12 -21.16 6.87
C GLU A 44 0.15 -22.11 8.05
N TYR A 45 -0.10 -23.41 7.82
CA TYR A 45 0.14 -24.47 8.80
C TYR A 45 1.51 -25.07 8.53
N LEU A 46 2.37 -25.12 9.54
CA LEU A 46 3.69 -25.72 9.43
C LEU A 46 3.56 -27.25 9.39
N ASN A 47 4.15 -27.88 8.38
CA ASN A 47 4.11 -29.33 8.19
C ASN A 47 4.79 -30.04 9.37
N GLY A 48 3.99 -30.69 10.24
CA GLY A 48 4.47 -31.63 11.26
C GLY A 48 3.80 -31.50 12.63
N TYR A 49 3.24 -30.33 12.97
CA TYR A 49 2.56 -30.13 14.25
C TYR A 49 1.25 -29.37 14.01
N HIS A 50 0.11 -30.04 14.22
CA HIS A 50 -1.25 -29.50 14.01
C HIS A 50 -1.60 -28.22 14.82
N TYR A 51 -0.67 -27.70 15.62
CA TYR A 51 -0.89 -26.55 16.52
C TYR A 51 -0.07 -25.31 16.16
N GLU A 52 0.93 -25.41 15.28
CA GLU A 52 1.75 -24.25 14.90
C GLU A 52 1.16 -23.57 13.65
N ARG A 53 0.67 -22.34 13.86
CA ARG A 53 0.10 -21.48 12.82
C ARG A 53 1.00 -20.27 12.65
N GLU A 54 1.42 -20.01 11.42
CA GLU A 54 2.15 -18.79 11.06
C GLU A 54 1.25 -17.84 10.29
N ILE A 55 1.28 -16.56 10.66
CA ILE A 55 0.55 -15.52 9.93
C ILE A 55 1.50 -14.91 8.90
N ILE A 56 1.13 -15.02 7.64
CA ILE A 56 1.86 -14.49 6.50
C ILE A 56 1.08 -13.33 5.88
N TYR A 57 1.80 -12.27 5.54
CA TYR A 57 1.23 -11.07 4.92
C TYR A 57 1.72 -10.96 3.47
N ASP A 58 0.83 -11.28 2.54
CA ASP A 58 1.08 -11.04 1.12
C ASP A 58 0.76 -9.57 0.80
N CYS A 59 1.79 -8.78 0.52
CA CYS A 59 1.68 -7.36 0.24
C CYS A 59 1.69 -7.10 -1.27
N TYR A 60 0.74 -6.28 -1.72
CA TYR A 60 0.55 -5.90 -3.11
C TYR A 60 0.60 -4.38 -3.23
N SER A 61 1.49 -3.90 -4.09
CA SER A 61 1.68 -2.46 -4.32
C SER A 61 2.54 -2.22 -5.56
N SER A 62 2.76 -0.95 -5.90
CA SER A 62 3.87 -0.56 -6.76
C SER A 62 5.00 0.01 -5.91
N SER A 63 6.23 -0.49 -6.10
CA SER A 63 7.41 -0.07 -5.33
C SER A 63 8.52 0.43 -6.25
N PRO A 64 9.18 1.56 -5.90
CA PRO A 64 10.34 2.04 -6.65
C PRO A 64 11.55 1.13 -6.47
N ARG A 65 11.62 0.36 -5.37
CA ARG A 65 12.76 -0.53 -5.05
C ARG A 65 12.79 -1.76 -5.96
N ASP A 66 11.62 -2.15 -6.48
CA ASP A 66 11.41 -3.37 -7.27
C ASP A 66 10.99 -3.01 -8.70
N GLY A 67 11.08 -1.73 -9.06
CA GLY A 67 10.88 -1.22 -10.41
C GLY A 67 9.42 -1.10 -10.85
N GLY A 68 8.42 -1.41 -10.02
CA GLY A 68 7.01 -1.31 -10.37
C GLY A 68 6.05 -2.13 -9.51
N VAL A 69 4.95 -2.56 -10.13
CA VAL A 69 3.90 -3.38 -9.51
C VAL A 69 4.47 -4.73 -9.10
N ARG A 70 4.31 -5.09 -7.82
CA ARG A 70 4.86 -6.30 -7.21
C ARG A 70 3.89 -6.94 -6.23
N LYS A 71 4.12 -8.23 -5.98
CA LYS A 71 3.65 -8.97 -4.82
C LYS A 71 4.87 -9.37 -3.99
N LYS A 72 4.88 -9.10 -2.69
CA LYS A 72 5.98 -9.50 -1.80
C LYS A 72 5.46 -9.87 -0.41
N GLN A 73 6.01 -10.93 0.18
CA GLN A 73 5.78 -11.24 1.58
C GLN A 73 6.64 -10.33 2.44
N ILE A 74 6.02 -9.60 3.36
CA ILE A 74 6.69 -8.64 4.22
C ILE A 74 6.30 -8.93 5.66
N ASN A 75 7.28 -8.94 6.56
CA ASN A 75 7.00 -8.97 7.99
C ASN A 75 6.50 -7.57 8.42
N ILE A 76 5.21 -7.48 8.75
CA ILE A 76 4.57 -6.23 9.15
C ILE A 76 4.74 -6.04 10.66
N ASN A 77 5.73 -5.25 11.05
CA ASN A 77 5.88 -4.77 12.42
C ASN A 77 5.08 -3.46 12.63
N LYS A 78 4.24 -3.43 13.68
CA LYS A 78 3.44 -2.27 14.15
C LYS A 78 4.26 -1.01 14.46
N ASP A 79 5.54 -1.14 14.78
CA ASP A 79 6.44 0.00 15.02
C ASP A 79 6.70 0.83 13.76
N LYS A 80 6.61 0.17 12.60
CA LYS A 80 6.93 0.74 11.28
C LYS A 80 5.70 0.92 10.41
N TRP A 81 4.66 0.12 10.65
CA TRP A 81 3.45 0.07 9.83
C TRP A 81 2.21 0.31 10.67
N ASP A 82 1.29 1.11 10.15
CA ASP A 82 -0.10 1.11 10.61
C ASP A 82 -0.94 0.26 9.67
N LEU A 83 -1.78 -0.60 10.24
CA LEU A 83 -2.72 -1.42 9.49
C LEU A 83 -4.14 -0.89 9.70
N ILE A 84 -4.83 -0.65 8.60
CA ILE A 84 -6.26 -0.33 8.59
C ILE A 84 -6.98 -1.48 7.89
N GLN A 85 -7.86 -2.18 8.61
CA GLN A 85 -8.66 -3.26 8.02
C GLN A 85 -9.63 -2.68 6.98
N LEU A 86 -9.78 -3.39 5.86
CA LEU A 86 -10.68 -3.03 4.78
C LEU A 86 -11.74 -4.12 4.64
N ASP A 87 -12.99 -3.81 4.96
CA ASP A 87 -14.08 -4.80 4.96
C ASP A 87 -14.78 -4.93 3.61
N ASN A 88 -14.62 -3.93 2.73
CA ASN A 88 -15.34 -3.83 1.46
C ASN A 88 -14.52 -4.26 0.23
N ILE A 89 -13.39 -4.95 0.44
CA ILE A 89 -12.54 -5.42 -0.67
C ILE A 89 -12.27 -6.92 -0.52
N THR A 90 -12.09 -7.61 -1.64
CA THR A 90 -11.82 -9.06 -1.67
C THR A 90 -10.41 -9.36 -2.17
N GLU A 91 -9.91 -10.54 -1.84
CA GLU A 91 -8.59 -11.00 -2.27
C GLU A 91 -8.57 -11.20 -3.80
N GLU A 92 -9.68 -11.67 -4.37
CA GLU A 92 -9.86 -11.84 -5.81
C GLU A 92 -9.76 -10.50 -6.56
N GLN A 93 -10.30 -9.42 -5.98
CA GLN A 93 -10.19 -8.08 -6.54
C GLN A 93 -8.74 -7.60 -6.60
N ILE A 94 -7.99 -7.79 -5.50
CA ILE A 94 -6.56 -7.47 -5.44
C ILE A 94 -5.79 -8.28 -6.48
N LYS A 95 -5.98 -9.60 -6.50
CA LYS A 95 -5.29 -10.50 -7.43
C LYS A 95 -5.62 -10.19 -8.88
N SER A 96 -6.89 -9.95 -9.21
CA SER A 96 -7.31 -9.61 -10.57
C SER A 96 -6.65 -8.31 -11.06
N TYR A 97 -6.62 -7.27 -10.21
CA TYR A 97 -5.98 -6.02 -10.57
C TYR A 97 -4.45 -6.16 -10.66
N PHE A 98 -3.84 -6.96 -9.78
CA PHE A 98 -2.43 -7.31 -9.86
C PHE A 98 -2.11 -8.00 -11.18
N GLU A 99 -2.85 -9.02 -11.59
CA GLU A 99 -2.62 -9.72 -12.85
C GLU A 99 -2.75 -8.80 -14.08
N LYS A 100 -3.66 -7.82 -14.03
CA LYS A 100 -3.80 -6.79 -15.09
C LYS A 100 -2.67 -5.76 -15.12
N THR A 101 -1.96 -5.58 -14.01
CA THR A 101 -0.96 -4.51 -13.85
C THR A 101 0.46 -5.01 -13.58
N LYS A 102 0.65 -6.32 -13.40
CA LYS A 102 1.96 -6.94 -13.23
C LYS A 102 2.87 -6.58 -14.40
N GLY A 103 4.12 -6.25 -14.09
CA GLY A 103 5.11 -5.79 -15.07
C GLY A 103 5.01 -4.31 -15.44
N LYS A 104 4.00 -3.56 -14.99
CA LYS A 104 3.99 -2.09 -15.14
C LYS A 104 5.04 -1.46 -14.23
N LYS A 105 5.75 -0.47 -14.77
CA LYS A 105 6.89 0.19 -14.11
C LYS A 105 6.45 1.18 -13.05
N TYR A 106 7.33 1.50 -12.11
CA TYR A 106 7.07 2.50 -11.09
C TYR A 106 7.04 3.93 -11.68
N ASP A 107 6.04 4.73 -11.32
CA ASP A 107 5.98 6.14 -11.73
C ASP A 107 6.65 7.07 -10.72
N ILE A 108 7.97 7.30 -10.87
CA ILE A 108 8.70 8.27 -10.04
C ILE A 108 8.16 9.69 -10.27
N PHE A 109 7.86 10.04 -11.53
CA PHE A 109 7.36 11.37 -11.88
C PHE A 109 5.90 11.55 -11.45
N GLY A 110 5.08 10.51 -11.57
CA GLY A 110 3.71 10.49 -11.04
C GLY A 110 3.68 10.67 -9.52
N ALA A 111 4.53 9.94 -8.77
CA ALA A 111 4.63 10.08 -7.32
C ALA A 111 5.02 11.50 -6.88
N LEU A 112 5.89 12.19 -7.62
CA LEU A 112 6.20 13.62 -7.41
C LEU A 112 5.07 14.54 -7.90
N GLY A 113 4.43 14.16 -9.00
CA GLY A 113 3.36 14.89 -9.69
C GLY A 113 2.05 14.96 -8.91
N VAL A 114 1.78 14.04 -7.97
CA VAL A 114 0.65 14.11 -7.02
C VAL A 114 0.59 15.47 -6.33
N VAL A 115 1.75 16.05 -6.05
CA VAL A 115 1.88 17.29 -5.28
C VAL A 115 1.74 18.51 -6.19
N PHE A 116 2.11 18.37 -7.46
CA PHE A 116 1.98 19.41 -8.48
C PHE A 116 0.68 19.30 -9.29
N GLY A 117 -0.20 18.34 -8.97
CA GLY A 117 -1.45 18.10 -9.69
C GLY A 117 -1.27 17.63 -11.14
N LEU A 118 -0.10 17.08 -11.49
CA LEU A 118 0.21 16.63 -12.85
C LEU A 118 -0.34 15.23 -13.09
N ARG A 119 -0.92 15.00 -14.27
CA ARG A 119 -1.51 13.72 -14.65
C ARG A 119 -0.42 12.65 -14.83
N GLU A 120 -0.63 11.49 -14.21
CA GLU A 120 0.30 10.35 -14.28
C GLU A 120 0.39 9.73 -15.69
N ARG A 121 1.41 8.89 -15.89
CA ARG A 121 1.51 8.07 -17.11
C ARG A 121 0.70 6.80 -16.92
N LYS A 122 -0.32 6.56 -17.76
CA LYS A 122 -1.19 5.35 -17.73
C LYS A 122 -0.47 3.99 -17.71
N SER A 123 0.81 3.94 -18.08
CA SER A 123 1.65 2.73 -18.11
C SER A 123 2.52 2.53 -16.87
N ARG A 124 2.42 3.41 -15.88
CA ARG A 124 3.22 3.38 -14.65
C ARG A 124 2.34 3.63 -13.45
N PHE A 125 2.69 3.02 -12.32
CA PHE A 125 1.92 3.13 -11.09
C PHE A 125 2.82 3.53 -9.94
N PHE A 126 2.34 4.37 -9.02
CA PHE A 126 2.96 4.53 -7.70
C PHE A 126 2.09 3.92 -6.60
N CYS A 127 2.66 3.80 -5.39
CA CYS A 127 2.10 2.96 -4.33
C CYS A 127 0.64 3.28 -3.96
N SER A 128 0.32 4.54 -3.67
CA SER A 128 -1.02 4.95 -3.26
C SER A 128 -2.01 5.02 -4.40
N GLU A 129 -1.58 5.35 -5.62
CA GLU A 129 -2.42 5.24 -6.81
C GLU A 129 -2.87 3.80 -7.04
N TRP A 130 -1.94 2.85 -7.01
CA TRP A 130 -2.25 1.44 -7.20
C TRP A 130 -3.23 0.95 -6.12
N CYS A 131 -2.97 1.26 -4.85
CA CYS A 131 -3.86 0.90 -3.75
C CYS A 131 -5.24 1.55 -3.90
N PHE A 132 -5.32 2.85 -4.21
CA PHE A 132 -6.58 3.57 -4.40
C PHE A 132 -7.41 2.94 -5.53
N ASN A 133 -6.77 2.69 -6.68
CA ASN A 133 -7.44 2.14 -7.85
C ASN A 133 -8.02 0.76 -7.58
N VAL A 134 -7.33 -0.07 -6.80
CA VAL A 134 -7.88 -1.35 -6.34
C VAL A 134 -9.04 -1.13 -5.38
N ILE A 135 -8.90 -0.30 -4.35
CA ILE A 135 -9.92 -0.14 -3.30
C ILE A 135 -11.23 0.43 -3.87
N PHE A 136 -11.13 1.45 -4.71
CA PHE A 136 -12.28 2.16 -5.27
C PHE A 136 -12.68 1.69 -6.67
N ASN A 137 -12.04 0.65 -7.19
CA ASN A 137 -12.21 0.18 -8.57
C ASN A 137 -12.17 1.35 -9.59
N SER A 138 -11.12 2.16 -9.49
CA SER A 138 -11.02 3.47 -10.16
C SER A 138 -9.68 3.61 -10.90
N ASN A 139 -9.56 4.66 -11.70
CA ASN A 139 -8.30 5.11 -12.31
C ASN A 139 -7.97 6.57 -11.89
N HIS A 140 -8.55 7.04 -10.79
CA HIS A 140 -8.36 8.40 -10.26
C HIS A 140 -7.37 8.45 -9.09
N GLY A 141 -6.67 7.34 -8.80
CA GLY A 141 -5.70 7.22 -7.72
C GLY A 141 -4.50 8.19 -7.81
N TRP A 142 -4.24 8.73 -8.99
CA TRP A 142 -3.16 9.68 -9.29
C TRP A 142 -3.14 10.95 -8.42
N ARG A 143 -4.27 11.27 -7.78
CA ARG A 143 -4.45 12.45 -6.93
C ARG A 143 -4.23 12.16 -5.45
N PHE A 144 -4.04 10.89 -5.08
CA PHE A 144 -4.06 10.44 -3.70
C PHE A 144 -2.67 10.00 -3.23
N SER A 145 -2.24 10.58 -2.11
CA SER A 145 -1.03 10.16 -1.40
C SER A 145 -1.37 9.08 -0.35
N PRO A 146 -0.37 8.38 0.22
CA PRO A 146 -0.59 7.48 1.34
C PRO A 146 -1.28 8.17 2.53
N ASN A 147 -0.98 9.45 2.77
CA ASN A 147 -1.59 10.24 3.83
C ASN A 147 -3.06 10.57 3.53
N HIS A 148 -3.43 10.79 2.27
CA HIS A 148 -4.85 10.94 1.90
C HIS A 148 -5.62 9.65 2.15
N LEU A 149 -5.07 8.50 1.75
CA LEU A 149 -5.68 7.19 2.04
C LEU A 149 -5.84 6.98 3.54
N ALA A 150 -4.80 7.28 4.33
CA ALA A 150 -4.87 7.20 5.79
C ALA A 150 -5.99 8.08 6.35
N ALA A 151 -6.15 9.33 5.87
CA ALA A 151 -7.21 10.22 6.32
C ALA A 151 -8.61 9.72 5.94
N ILE A 152 -8.78 9.20 4.72
CA ILE A 152 -10.05 8.63 4.23
C ILE A 152 -10.47 7.46 5.13
N PHE A 153 -9.58 6.50 5.37
CA PHE A 153 -9.92 5.28 6.12
C PHE A 153 -9.88 5.46 7.64
N ASN A 154 -9.11 6.41 8.18
CA ASN A 154 -9.17 6.73 9.61
C ASN A 154 -10.43 7.52 10.00
N LYS A 155 -11.00 8.35 9.10
CA LYS A 155 -12.30 9.00 9.37
C LYS A 155 -13.43 7.98 9.61
N ASN A 156 -13.41 6.87 8.88
CA ASN A 156 -14.41 5.81 9.03
C ASN A 156 -14.34 5.07 10.39
N LYS A 157 -13.22 5.16 11.13
CA LYS A 157 -13.14 4.64 12.51
C LYS A 157 -13.88 5.52 13.53
N GLY A 158 -14.06 6.82 13.23
CA GLY A 158 -14.74 7.77 14.13
C GLY A 158 -16.27 7.74 14.03
N GLU A 159 -16.83 7.28 12.91
CA GLU A 159 -18.28 7.17 12.72
C GLU A 159 -18.86 5.84 13.21
N CYS A 160 -18.03 4.80 13.38
CA CYS A 160 -18.46 3.51 13.94
C CYS A 160 -18.45 3.48 15.49
N MET A 161 -18.20 4.62 16.14
CA MET A 161 -18.23 4.79 17.60
C MET A 161 -19.29 5.82 18.06
N LYS A 162 -20.30 6.10 17.25
CA LYS A 162 -21.47 6.90 17.63
C LYS A 162 -22.76 6.12 17.48
#